data_AF-A0A7D7C432-F1
#
_entry.id   AF-A0A7D7C432-F1
#
_cell.length_a   1.000
_cell.length_b   1.000
_cell.length_c   1.000
_cell.angle_alpha   90.00
_cell.angle_beta   90.00
_cell.angle_gamma   90.00
#
_symmetry.space_group_name_H-M   'P 1'
#
loop_
_entity.id
_entity.type
_entity.pdbx_description
1 polymer ?
#
loop_
_entity_poly.entity_id
_entity_poly.type
_entity_poly.pdbx_seq_one_letter_code
_entity_poly.pdbx_strand_id
1 'polypeptide(L)'
;MRKQRLKGTKIKLLISFFAIIFSCSAVSDIFQSNEQLAKDAYDKGQVYKQYTLLYANPVAIKVFDIDKTSIEINETTLYLIKHEYGYVMLAAEKNNTIVRDLFHRKQSLKEQPAYVMTTFVPTVEKVGRRSKRLFTNVTVDLYTDFLRAVPKDAIIGSEYVSLKRFNDSQVVKHLIGFGGIIISIFLWITCTKRIKQNLKMYTIFEEYFPEVTFGYGIIASNASYKDKKLHLYVYKDTLIVNQKSFIFIPLEEIASINYTTYIRKVKNSTVTIFQLSVKKTNRQTISLVENARNLKLRVVLFYEYLEKHNSKIRRNMSI
;
A
#
# COMPACT_ATOMS: atom_id res chain seq x y z
N MET A 1 5.13 -31.42 18.12
CA MET A 1 5.41 -30.05 17.61
C MET A 1 5.89 -30.15 16.17
N ARG A 2 5.69 -29.17 15.27
CA ARG A 2 6.17 -29.23 13.87
C ARG A 2 7.19 -28.13 13.58
N LYS A 3 8.26 -28.45 12.84
CA LYS A 3 9.24 -27.47 12.34
C LYS A 3 8.54 -26.49 11.40
N GLN A 4 8.53 -25.20 11.74
CA GLN A 4 7.88 -24.17 10.92
C GLN A 4 8.79 -22.95 10.80
N ARG A 5 9.76 -23.04 9.89
CA ARG A 5 10.79 -22.00 9.62
C ARG A 5 10.18 -20.64 9.21
N LEU A 6 9.04 -20.67 8.54
CA LEU A 6 8.32 -19.49 8.02
C LEU A 6 7.18 -18.99 8.93
N LYS A 7 7.06 -19.52 10.17
CA LYS A 7 5.93 -19.22 11.06
C LYS A 7 5.84 -17.72 11.35
N GLY A 8 4.65 -17.15 11.19
CA GLY A 8 4.41 -15.71 11.34
C GLY A 8 4.93 -14.82 10.19
N THR A 9 5.60 -15.41 9.19
CA THR A 9 6.24 -14.69 8.07
C THR A 9 5.60 -15.01 6.72
N LYS A 10 5.03 -16.22 6.53
CA LYS A 10 4.40 -16.65 5.25
C LYS A 10 3.43 -15.63 4.67
N ILE A 11 2.44 -15.21 5.47
CA ILE A 11 1.40 -14.26 5.05
C ILE A 11 2.01 -12.90 4.72
N LYS A 12 3.01 -12.46 5.48
CA LYS A 12 3.69 -11.17 5.25
C LYS A 12 4.48 -11.16 3.94
N LEU A 13 5.16 -12.27 3.61
CA LEU A 13 5.84 -12.43 2.33
C LEU A 13 4.85 -12.44 1.17
N LEU A 14 3.72 -13.14 1.31
CA LEU A 14 2.66 -13.15 0.30
C LEU A 14 2.11 -11.74 0.05
N ILE A 15 1.76 -11.02 1.12
CA ILE A 15 1.28 -9.62 1.04
C ILE A 15 2.34 -8.73 0.39
N SER A 16 3.60 -8.87 0.80
CA SER A 16 4.71 -8.10 0.23
C SER A 16 4.89 -8.37 -1.26
N PHE A 17 4.72 -9.62 -1.71
CA PHE A 17 4.82 -9.99 -3.12
C PHE A 17 3.71 -9.33 -3.94
N PHE A 18 2.45 -9.43 -3.50
CA PHE A 18 1.33 -8.79 -4.20
C PHE A 18 1.41 -7.26 -4.18
N ALA A 19 1.90 -6.68 -3.08
CA ALA A 19 2.11 -5.24 -3.00
C ALA A 19 3.13 -4.75 -4.03
N ILE A 20 4.22 -5.50 -4.28
CA ILE A 20 5.17 -5.18 -5.36
C ILE A 20 4.48 -5.19 -6.72
N ILE A 21 3.72 -6.24 -7.04
CA ILE A 21 3.03 -6.34 -8.33
C ILE A 21 2.06 -5.17 -8.54
N PHE A 22 1.24 -4.87 -7.54
CA PHE A 22 0.28 -3.77 -7.63
C PHE A 22 1.01 -2.42 -7.78
N SER A 23 2.06 -2.19 -7.01
CA SER A 23 2.86 -0.97 -7.12
C SER A 23 3.58 -0.85 -8.46
N CYS A 24 4.10 -1.93 -9.02
CA CYS A 24 4.67 -1.96 -10.36
C CYS A 24 3.65 -1.58 -11.43
N SER A 25 2.41 -2.06 -11.32
CA SER A 25 1.34 -1.64 -12.24
C SER A 25 1.06 -0.14 -12.17
N ALA A 26 1.10 0.45 -10.97
CA ALA A 26 0.88 1.87 -10.75
C ALA A 26 1.98 2.77 -11.32
N VAL A 27 3.18 2.24 -11.58
CA VAL A 27 4.31 3.00 -12.20
C VAL A 27 4.61 2.56 -13.63
N SER A 28 3.91 1.56 -14.16
CA SER A 28 4.19 0.99 -15.49
C SER A 28 4.02 1.99 -16.63
N ASP A 29 3.08 2.93 -16.47
CA ASP A 29 2.79 3.97 -17.46
C ASP A 29 3.81 5.11 -17.47
N ILE A 30 4.73 5.20 -16.51
CA ILE A 30 5.86 6.15 -16.54
C ILE A 30 6.70 5.96 -17.82
N PHE A 31 6.81 4.72 -18.28
CA PHE A 31 7.62 4.38 -19.44
C PHE A 31 6.90 4.58 -20.77
N GLN A 32 5.63 4.96 -20.74
CA GLN A 32 4.83 5.21 -21.95
C GLN A 32 4.73 6.71 -22.21
N SER A 33 4.81 7.10 -23.48
CA SER A 33 4.52 8.49 -23.84
C SER A 33 3.02 8.79 -23.65
N ASN A 34 2.68 10.07 -23.43
CA ASN A 34 1.28 10.49 -23.37
C ASN A 34 0.50 10.06 -24.63
N GLU A 35 1.15 10.12 -25.80
CA GLU A 35 0.53 9.71 -27.07
C GLU A 35 0.26 8.20 -27.14
N GLN A 36 1.15 7.36 -26.60
CA GLN A 36 0.91 5.91 -26.50
C GLN A 36 -0.23 5.60 -25.54
N LEU A 37 -0.22 6.20 -24.35
CA LEU A 37 -1.30 6.07 -23.36
C LEU A 37 -2.65 6.47 -23.95
N ALA A 38 -2.66 7.55 -24.73
CA ALA A 38 -3.84 8.04 -25.41
C ALA A 38 -4.33 7.07 -26.49
N LYS A 39 -3.45 6.50 -27.31
CA LYS A 39 -3.81 5.49 -28.32
C LYS A 39 -4.42 4.25 -27.66
N ASP A 40 -3.76 3.71 -26.65
CA ASP A 40 -4.26 2.55 -25.90
C ASP A 40 -5.64 2.80 -25.27
N ALA A 41 -5.83 3.99 -24.68
CA ALA A 41 -7.12 4.39 -24.11
C ALA A 41 -8.18 4.59 -25.21
N TYR A 42 -7.79 5.18 -26.34
CA TYR A 42 -8.66 5.40 -27.48
C TYR A 42 -9.17 4.08 -28.07
N ASP A 43 -8.27 3.10 -28.27
CA ASP A 43 -8.61 1.76 -28.78
C ASP A 43 -9.53 0.98 -27.83
N LYS A 44 -9.43 1.26 -26.51
CA LYS A 44 -10.34 0.72 -25.48
C LYS A 44 -11.67 1.48 -25.36
N GLY A 45 -11.91 2.48 -26.20
CA GLY A 45 -13.11 3.30 -26.19
C GLY A 45 -13.17 4.34 -25.05
N GLN A 46 -12.06 4.58 -24.34
CA GLN A 46 -11.94 5.61 -23.30
C GLN A 46 -11.70 6.99 -23.92
N VAL A 47 -12.57 7.37 -24.85
CA VAL A 47 -12.43 8.57 -25.67
C VAL A 47 -13.25 9.72 -25.10
N TYR A 48 -12.75 10.94 -25.27
CA TYR A 48 -13.53 12.13 -24.99
C TYR A 48 -14.76 12.18 -25.91
N LYS A 49 -15.94 12.26 -25.31
CA LYS A 49 -17.22 12.48 -25.98
C LYS A 49 -17.94 13.62 -25.28
N GLN A 50 -18.28 14.64 -26.05
CA GLN A 50 -19.01 15.81 -25.55
C GLN A 50 -20.32 15.37 -24.89
N TYR A 51 -20.70 16.03 -23.78
CA TYR A 51 -21.92 15.74 -22.99
C TYR A 51 -21.95 14.37 -22.28
N THR A 52 -20.84 13.63 -22.24
CA THR A 52 -20.78 12.43 -21.41
C THR A 52 -20.47 12.82 -19.97
N LEU A 53 -21.32 12.44 -19.03
CA LEU A 53 -21.11 12.64 -17.58
C LEU A 53 -19.99 11.72 -17.05
N LEU A 54 -18.76 11.92 -17.52
CA LEU A 54 -17.58 11.19 -17.06
C LEU A 54 -16.91 11.97 -15.93
N TYR A 55 -17.39 11.83 -14.71
CA TYR A 55 -16.73 12.46 -13.57
C TYR A 55 -15.28 11.94 -13.44
N ALA A 56 -14.32 12.86 -13.54
CA ALA A 56 -12.92 12.69 -13.14
C ALA A 56 -12.14 11.52 -13.77
N ASN A 57 -12.52 11.07 -14.97
CA ASN A 57 -11.79 10.01 -15.66
C ASN A 57 -10.76 10.57 -16.65
N PRO A 58 -9.57 9.94 -16.74
CA PRO A 58 -8.69 10.13 -17.88
C PRO A 58 -9.41 9.74 -19.17
N VAL A 59 -9.27 10.56 -20.20
CA VAL A 59 -9.86 10.37 -21.52
C VAL A 59 -8.84 10.67 -22.61
N ALA A 60 -8.84 9.86 -23.65
CA ALA A 60 -8.07 10.10 -24.85
C ALA A 60 -8.82 11.06 -25.77
N ILE A 61 -8.10 12.05 -26.31
CA ILE A 61 -8.61 12.92 -27.36
C ILE A 61 -7.73 12.81 -28.60
N LYS A 62 -8.39 12.69 -29.76
CA LYS A 62 -7.74 12.69 -31.06
C LYS A 62 -7.83 14.10 -31.65
N VAL A 63 -6.67 14.73 -31.84
CA VAL A 63 -6.51 16.15 -32.15
C VAL A 63 -6.15 16.31 -33.62
N PHE A 64 -6.97 17.04 -34.36
CA PHE A 64 -6.79 17.35 -35.79
C PHE A 64 -6.26 18.75 -36.06
N ASP A 65 -6.42 19.67 -35.10
CA ASP A 65 -5.90 21.04 -35.19
C ASP A 65 -5.81 21.66 -33.80
N ILE A 66 -4.96 22.67 -33.67
CA ILE A 66 -4.82 23.52 -32.50
C ILE A 66 -4.82 24.98 -32.94
N ASP A 67 -5.72 25.79 -32.37
CA ASP A 67 -5.79 27.21 -32.68
C ASP A 67 -4.67 27.99 -31.99
N LYS A 68 -4.28 29.13 -32.57
CA LYS A 68 -3.30 30.03 -31.94
C LYS A 68 -3.93 30.83 -30.80
N THR A 69 -5.24 31.01 -30.82
CA THR A 69 -6.03 31.63 -29.76
C THR A 69 -5.84 30.83 -28.48
N SER A 70 -5.26 31.50 -27.49
CA SER A 70 -5.08 30.95 -26.16
C SER A 70 -5.50 31.98 -25.13
N ILE A 71 -5.94 31.49 -23.97
CA ILE A 71 -6.28 32.36 -22.84
C ILE A 71 -5.52 31.91 -21.62
N GLU A 72 -4.73 32.82 -21.06
CA GLU A 72 -3.98 32.57 -19.84
C GLU A 72 -4.81 32.88 -18.61
N ILE A 73 -4.86 31.93 -17.68
CA ILE A 73 -5.53 32.07 -16.40
C ILE A 73 -4.60 31.54 -15.31
N ASN A 74 -4.01 32.46 -14.55
CA ASN A 74 -2.96 32.18 -13.58
C ASN A 74 -1.79 31.41 -14.24
N GLU A 75 -1.53 30.18 -13.80
CA GLU A 75 -0.48 29.30 -14.33
C GLU A 75 -0.97 28.32 -15.40
N THR A 76 -2.24 28.44 -15.82
CA THR A 76 -2.85 27.55 -16.80
C THR A 76 -3.21 28.32 -18.06
N THR A 77 -2.87 27.77 -19.22
CA THR A 77 -3.28 28.31 -20.52
C THR A 77 -4.31 27.38 -21.14
N LEU A 78 -5.42 27.96 -21.60
CA LEU A 78 -6.44 27.28 -22.36
C LEU A 78 -6.14 27.44 -23.85
N TYR A 79 -6.11 26.33 -24.57
CA TYR A 79 -5.96 26.28 -26.02
C TYR A 79 -7.21 25.71 -26.64
N LEU A 80 -7.62 26.24 -27.80
CA LEU A 80 -8.72 25.64 -28.55
C LEU A 80 -8.17 24.53 -29.45
N ILE A 81 -8.71 23.32 -29.35
CA ILE A 81 -8.32 22.19 -30.20
C ILE A 81 -9.52 21.62 -30.95
N LYS A 82 -9.28 21.16 -32.18
CA LYS A 82 -10.25 20.45 -33.00
C LYS A 82 -10.11 18.95 -32.81
N HIS A 83 -11.22 18.26 -32.58
CA HIS A 83 -11.30 16.80 -32.44
C HIS A 83 -12.46 16.23 -33.26
N GLU A 84 -12.70 14.93 -33.18
CA GLU A 84 -13.68 14.20 -34.01
C GLU A 84 -15.12 14.73 -33.92
N TYR A 85 -15.49 15.34 -32.79
CA TYR A 85 -16.87 15.77 -32.50
C TYR A 85 -17.05 17.28 -32.47
N GLY A 86 -16.02 18.06 -32.82
CA GLY A 86 -16.06 19.51 -32.78
C GLY A 86 -14.80 20.10 -32.15
N TYR A 87 -15.00 21.06 -31.26
CA TYR A 87 -13.94 21.80 -30.58
C TYR A 87 -14.06 21.67 -29.07
N VAL A 88 -12.91 21.64 -28.40
CA VAL A 88 -12.85 21.65 -26.93
C VAL A 88 -11.66 22.49 -26.46
N MET A 89 -11.78 23.05 -25.27
CA MET A 89 -10.68 23.73 -24.60
C MET A 89 -9.72 22.70 -23.99
N LEU A 90 -8.43 22.85 -24.26
CA LEU A 90 -7.33 22.09 -23.68
C LEU A 90 -6.59 22.96 -22.66
N ALA A 91 -6.70 22.64 -21.39
CA ALA A 91 -5.98 23.28 -20.31
C ALA A 91 -4.61 22.64 -20.10
N ALA A 92 -3.55 23.43 -20.22
CA ALA A 92 -2.18 23.00 -19.99
C ALA A 92 -1.39 24.04 -19.20
N GLU A 93 -0.27 23.63 -18.61
CA GLU A 93 0.69 24.57 -18.03
C GLU A 93 1.40 25.38 -19.11
N LYS A 94 1.92 26.55 -18.73
CA LYS A 94 2.77 27.35 -19.62
C LYS A 94 3.95 26.50 -20.11
N ASN A 95 4.27 26.60 -21.41
CA ASN A 95 5.36 25.86 -22.06
C ASN A 95 5.22 24.32 -22.05
N ASN A 96 4.02 23.78 -21.85
CA ASN A 96 3.79 22.34 -21.89
C ASN A 96 4.30 21.69 -23.19
N THR A 97 5.08 20.62 -23.07
CA THR A 97 5.76 19.96 -24.18
C THR A 97 4.79 19.37 -25.22
N ILE A 98 3.66 18.81 -24.77
CA ILE A 98 2.63 18.25 -25.65
C ILE A 98 2.01 19.37 -26.49
N VAL A 99 1.67 20.51 -25.87
CA VAL A 99 1.13 21.66 -26.60
C VAL A 99 2.13 22.22 -27.61
N ARG A 100 3.40 22.33 -27.23
CA ARG A 100 4.47 22.76 -28.14
C ARG A 100 4.58 21.86 -29.36
N ASP A 101 4.50 20.55 -29.14
CA ASP A 101 4.54 19.54 -30.18
C ASP A 101 3.30 19.58 -31.10
N LEU A 102 2.10 19.81 -30.54
CA LEU A 102 0.89 20.05 -31.34
C LEU A 102 1.04 21.27 -32.26
N PHE A 103 1.60 22.39 -31.77
CA PHE A 103 1.87 23.56 -32.61
C PHE A 103 2.92 23.29 -33.68
N HIS A 104 3.99 22.54 -33.35
CA HIS A 104 5.02 22.17 -34.31
C HIS A 104 4.46 21.28 -35.44
N ARG A 105 3.55 20.35 -35.10
CA ARG A 105 2.91 19.43 -36.04
C ARG A 105 1.64 19.98 -36.67
N LYS A 106 1.24 21.23 -36.39
CA LYS A 106 -0.08 21.79 -36.75
C LYS A 106 -0.50 21.52 -38.21
N GLN A 107 0.42 21.68 -39.17
CA GLN A 107 0.12 21.49 -40.60
C GLN A 107 -0.21 20.04 -40.96
N SER A 108 0.38 19.06 -40.27
CA SER A 108 0.17 17.64 -40.56
C SER A 108 -0.94 17.01 -39.71
N LEU A 109 -1.42 17.66 -38.64
CA LEU A 109 -2.45 17.11 -37.75
C LEU A 109 -3.76 16.72 -38.46
N LYS A 110 -4.07 17.38 -39.58
CA LYS A 110 -5.26 17.05 -40.39
C LYS A 110 -5.19 15.65 -41.00
N GLU A 111 -4.01 15.25 -41.45
CA GLU A 111 -3.75 13.94 -42.10
C GLU A 111 -3.25 12.90 -41.09
N GLN A 112 -2.48 13.35 -40.09
CA GLN A 112 -1.87 12.54 -39.05
C GLN A 112 -2.27 13.10 -37.67
N PRO A 113 -3.49 12.81 -37.20
CA PRO A 113 -3.97 13.34 -35.94
C PRO A 113 -3.16 12.83 -34.75
N ALA A 114 -2.92 13.72 -33.80
CA ALA A 114 -2.25 13.38 -32.54
C ALA A 114 -3.24 12.79 -31.54
N TYR A 115 -2.78 11.89 -30.69
CA TYR A 115 -3.57 11.36 -29.58
C TYR A 115 -3.03 11.95 -28.28
N VAL A 116 -3.90 12.50 -27.45
CA VAL A 116 -3.52 13.16 -26.21
C VAL A 116 -4.35 12.60 -25.06
N MET A 117 -3.68 12.15 -24.01
CA MET A 117 -4.32 11.66 -22.79
C MET A 117 -4.51 12.81 -21.83
N THR A 118 -5.75 13.03 -21.40
CA THR A 118 -6.16 14.19 -20.62
C THR A 118 -7.12 13.80 -19.51
N THR A 119 -7.46 14.72 -18.61
CA THR A 119 -8.56 14.54 -17.66
C THR A 119 -9.74 15.41 -18.07
N PHE A 120 -10.93 14.81 -18.18
CA PHE A 120 -12.15 15.57 -18.41
C PHE A 120 -12.53 16.42 -17.20
N VAL A 121 -12.91 17.67 -17.45
CA VAL A 121 -13.37 18.60 -16.42
C VAL A 121 -14.73 19.17 -16.79
N PRO A 122 -15.81 18.78 -16.08
CA PRO A 122 -17.11 19.38 -16.27
C PRO A 122 -17.14 20.80 -15.68
N THR A 123 -17.87 21.70 -16.34
CA THR A 123 -18.09 23.08 -15.88
C THR A 123 -19.05 23.17 -14.68
N VAL A 124 -19.81 22.10 -14.40
CA VAL A 124 -20.74 22.01 -13.27
C VAL A 124 -20.60 20.65 -12.60
N GLU A 125 -20.15 20.62 -11.33
CA GLU A 125 -20.17 19.40 -10.52
C GLU A 125 -21.46 19.33 -9.69
N LYS A 126 -22.23 18.23 -9.79
CA LYS A 126 -23.34 17.94 -8.87
C LYS A 126 -22.80 17.13 -7.68
N VAL A 127 -22.43 17.81 -6.60
CA VAL A 127 -22.12 17.15 -5.32
C VAL A 127 -23.37 17.12 -4.44
N GLY A 128 -24.19 16.07 -4.56
CA GLY A 128 -25.39 15.87 -3.73
C GLY A 128 -26.53 16.90 -3.93
N ARG A 129 -27.44 17.01 -2.95
CA ARG A 129 -28.64 17.91 -2.98
C ARG A 129 -28.32 19.41 -3.05
N ARG A 130 -27.05 19.82 -2.90
CA ARG A 130 -26.60 21.19 -3.11
C ARG A 130 -25.55 21.20 -4.22
N SER A 131 -25.96 21.58 -5.41
CA SER A 131 -25.07 21.77 -6.56
C SER A 131 -24.02 22.83 -6.23
N LYS A 132 -22.82 22.40 -5.82
CA LYS A 132 -21.68 23.29 -5.67
C LYS A 132 -21.06 23.45 -7.06
N ARG A 133 -21.28 24.61 -7.70
CA ARG A 133 -20.58 24.94 -8.95
C ARG A 133 -19.09 24.97 -8.66
N LEU A 134 -18.35 23.93 -9.05
CA LEU A 134 -16.91 24.05 -9.24
C LEU A 134 -16.70 24.94 -10.45
N PHE A 135 -16.68 26.25 -10.25
CA PHE A 135 -16.11 27.16 -11.22
C PHE A 135 -14.60 26.93 -11.21
N THR A 136 -14.15 25.94 -11.97
CA THR A 136 -12.83 26.02 -12.58
C THR A 136 -12.86 27.24 -13.48
N ASN A 137 -12.10 28.28 -13.12
CA ASN A 137 -11.78 29.58 -13.72
C ASN A 137 -12.18 29.97 -15.17
N VAL A 138 -12.76 29.10 -15.99
CA VAL A 138 -13.43 29.43 -17.25
C VAL A 138 -14.75 30.13 -16.92
N THR A 139 -14.72 31.46 -16.87
CA THR A 139 -15.93 32.28 -16.78
C THR A 139 -16.79 32.10 -18.03
N VAL A 140 -18.07 32.47 -17.95
CA VAL A 140 -18.95 32.53 -19.13
C VAL A 140 -18.31 33.41 -20.22
N ASP A 141 -17.64 34.49 -19.82
CA ASP A 141 -16.96 35.41 -20.73
C ASP A 141 -15.80 34.75 -21.49
N LEU A 142 -14.97 33.96 -20.80
CA LEU A 142 -13.88 33.19 -21.41
C LEU A 142 -14.39 32.19 -22.46
N TYR A 143 -15.51 31.54 -22.16
CA TYR A 143 -16.17 30.67 -23.13
C TYR A 143 -16.70 31.45 -24.34
N THR A 144 -17.24 32.66 -24.14
CA THR A 144 -17.69 33.51 -25.26
C THR A 144 -16.55 33.98 -26.17
N ASP A 145 -15.35 34.20 -25.63
CA ASP A 145 -14.19 34.56 -26.46
C ASP A 145 -13.75 33.39 -27.34
N PHE A 146 -13.79 32.15 -26.83
CA PHE A 146 -13.55 30.96 -27.65
C PHE A 146 -14.66 30.71 -28.67
N LEU A 147 -15.94 30.98 -28.35
CA LEU A 147 -17.03 30.88 -29.31
C LEU A 147 -16.82 31.77 -30.55
N ARG A 148 -16.17 32.93 -30.39
CA ARG A 148 -15.84 33.82 -31.52
C ARG A 148 -14.72 33.29 -32.41
N ALA A 149 -13.83 32.46 -31.87
CA ALA A 149 -12.68 31.90 -32.59
C ALA A 149 -13.03 30.65 -33.44
N VAL A 150 -14.23 30.10 -33.25
CA VAL A 150 -14.67 28.85 -33.89
C VAL A 150 -15.67 29.18 -35.02
N PRO A 151 -15.77 28.38 -36.11
CA PRO A 151 -16.87 28.51 -37.07
C PRO A 151 -18.26 28.54 -36.41
N LYS A 152 -19.20 29.33 -36.97
CA LYS A 152 -20.53 29.56 -36.37
C LYS A 152 -21.39 28.31 -36.19
N ASP A 153 -21.16 27.29 -37.01
CA ASP A 153 -21.84 26.01 -37.03
C ASP A 153 -21.12 24.92 -36.20
N ALA A 154 -19.96 25.26 -35.62
CA ALA A 154 -19.16 24.30 -34.90
C ALA A 154 -19.75 23.97 -33.52
N ILE A 155 -19.58 22.72 -33.15
CA ILE A 155 -19.96 22.22 -31.84
C ILE A 155 -18.80 22.48 -30.87
N ILE A 156 -19.07 23.21 -29.79
CA ILE A 156 -18.13 23.42 -28.67
C ILE A 156 -18.88 23.24 -27.35
N GLY A 157 -18.28 22.49 -26.44
CA GLY A 157 -18.83 22.28 -25.09
C GLY A 157 -18.30 23.34 -24.13
N SER A 158 -19.07 23.68 -23.11
CA SER A 158 -18.58 24.52 -21.99
C SER A 158 -17.55 23.78 -21.11
N GLU A 159 -17.36 22.50 -21.35
CA GLU A 159 -16.41 21.61 -20.67
C GLU A 159 -15.00 21.81 -21.21
N TYR A 160 -13.99 21.36 -20.47
CA TYR A 160 -12.62 21.35 -20.98
C TYR A 160 -11.89 20.08 -20.57
N VAL A 161 -10.82 19.79 -21.29
CA VAL A 161 -9.89 18.70 -20.99
C VAL A 161 -8.59 19.26 -20.43
N SER A 162 -7.98 18.59 -19.46
CA SER A 162 -6.82 19.12 -18.75
C SER A 162 -5.63 18.16 -18.78
N LEU A 163 -4.53 18.63 -19.38
CA LEU A 163 -3.22 17.99 -19.28
C LEU A 163 -2.62 18.18 -17.89
N LYS A 164 -2.81 19.35 -17.28
CA LYS A 164 -2.31 19.63 -15.93
C LYS A 164 -2.89 18.64 -14.90
N ARG A 165 -4.22 18.51 -14.84
CA ARG A 165 -4.86 17.57 -13.91
C ARG A 165 -4.49 16.11 -14.18
N PHE A 166 -4.31 15.75 -15.44
CA PHE A 166 -3.81 14.42 -15.80
C PHE A 166 -2.41 14.21 -15.22
N ASN A 167 -1.47 15.11 -15.50
CA ASN A 167 -0.10 15.03 -14.99
C ASN A 167 -0.04 15.03 -13.45
N ASP A 168 -0.79 15.89 -12.78
CA ASP A 168 -0.88 15.93 -11.31
C ASP A 168 -1.34 14.59 -10.74
N SER A 169 -2.38 13.99 -11.34
CA SER A 169 -2.89 12.68 -10.91
C SER A 169 -1.87 11.56 -11.13
N GLN A 170 -1.10 11.63 -12.23
CA GLN A 170 -0.06 10.67 -12.54
C GLN A 170 1.10 10.77 -11.55
N VAL A 171 1.55 11.98 -11.19
CA VAL A 171 2.56 12.19 -10.16
C VAL A 171 2.13 11.56 -8.83
N VAL A 172 0.88 11.78 -8.40
CA VAL A 172 0.36 11.19 -7.15
C VAL A 172 0.32 9.66 -7.25
N LYS A 173 -0.18 9.10 -8.36
CA LYS A 173 -0.23 7.66 -8.61
C LYS A 173 1.18 7.05 -8.57
N HIS A 174 2.16 7.70 -9.19
CA HIS A 174 3.56 7.26 -9.23
C HIS A 174 4.20 7.31 -7.85
N LEU A 175 3.98 8.38 -7.07
CA LEU A 175 4.45 8.48 -5.68
C LEU A 175 3.89 7.36 -4.80
N ILE A 176 2.60 7.05 -4.93
CA ILE A 176 1.97 5.92 -4.23
C ILE A 176 2.59 4.60 -4.68
N GLY A 177 2.82 4.43 -5.98
CA GLY A 177 3.49 3.26 -6.57
C GLY A 177 4.88 3.05 -6.00
N PHE A 178 5.79 4.04 -6.14
CA PHE A 178 7.15 3.97 -5.61
C PHE A 178 7.18 3.77 -4.09
N GLY A 179 6.33 4.47 -3.35
CA GLY A 179 6.19 4.30 -1.90
C GLY A 179 5.81 2.87 -1.53
N GLY A 180 4.87 2.26 -2.28
CA GLY A 180 4.48 0.87 -2.09
C GLY A 180 5.61 -0.13 -2.38
N ILE A 181 6.44 0.11 -3.40
CA ILE A 181 7.63 -0.72 -3.69
C ILE A 181 8.61 -0.66 -2.51
N ILE A 182 8.96 0.54 -2.03
CA ILE A 182 9.91 0.73 -0.92
C ILE A 182 9.43 0.01 0.34
N ILE A 183 8.16 0.19 0.71
CA ILE A 183 7.56 -0.47 1.89
C ILE A 183 7.58 -1.99 1.73
N SER A 184 7.31 -2.50 0.53
CA SER A 184 7.33 -3.93 0.27
C SER A 184 8.74 -4.53 0.36
N ILE A 185 9.76 -3.86 -0.19
CA ILE A 185 11.15 -4.29 -0.05
C ILE A 185 11.55 -4.32 1.42
N PHE A 186 11.18 -3.30 2.19
CA PHE A 186 11.44 -3.26 3.64
C PHE A 186 10.78 -4.45 4.37
N LEU A 187 9.52 -4.76 4.06
CA LEU A 187 8.82 -5.93 4.61
C LEU A 187 9.51 -7.24 4.22
N TRP A 188 9.98 -7.36 2.98
CA TRP A 188 10.73 -8.53 2.52
C TRP A 188 12.05 -8.71 3.29
N ILE A 189 12.81 -7.64 3.49
CA ILE A 189 14.07 -7.65 4.26
C ILE A 189 13.82 -8.06 5.71
N THR A 190 12.80 -7.51 6.37
CA THR A 190 12.49 -7.88 7.75
C THR A 190 12.02 -9.33 7.88
N CYS A 191 11.24 -9.81 6.92
CA CYS A 191 10.78 -11.20 6.84
C CYS A 191 11.96 -12.17 6.65
N THR A 192 12.87 -11.88 5.71
CA THR A 192 14.05 -12.72 5.45
C THR A 192 14.99 -12.77 6.65
N LYS A 193 15.26 -11.62 7.32
CA LYS A 193 16.02 -11.58 8.58
C LYS A 193 15.39 -12.50 9.64
N ARG A 194 14.07 -12.43 9.80
CA ARG A 194 13.34 -13.28 10.77
C ARG A 194 13.42 -14.77 10.41
N ILE A 195 13.33 -15.12 9.13
CA ILE A 195 13.47 -16.52 8.68
C ILE A 195 14.88 -17.04 8.96
N LYS A 196 15.92 -16.24 8.67
CA LYS A 196 17.32 -16.59 9.00
C LYS A 196 17.51 -16.83 10.50
N GLN A 197 16.93 -15.95 11.34
CA GLN A 197 16.97 -16.13 12.80
C GLN A 197 16.26 -17.41 13.24
N ASN A 198 15.05 -17.68 12.74
CA ASN A 198 14.32 -18.92 13.05
C ASN A 198 15.11 -20.17 12.62
N LEU A 199 15.72 -20.13 11.42
CA LEU A 199 16.57 -21.22 10.92
C LEU A 199 17.74 -21.49 11.87
N LYS A 200 18.48 -20.44 12.25
CA LYS A 200 19.58 -20.55 13.20
C LYS A 200 19.12 -21.15 14.53
N MET A 201 17.99 -20.69 15.08
CA MET A 201 17.45 -21.23 16.33
C MET A 201 17.07 -22.71 16.23
N TYR A 202 16.51 -23.16 15.10
CA TYR A 202 16.24 -24.58 14.90
C TYR A 202 17.51 -25.41 14.81
N THR A 203 18.56 -24.90 14.15
CA THR A 203 19.85 -25.59 14.04
C THR A 203 20.51 -25.76 15.40
N ILE A 204 20.63 -24.68 16.19
CA ILE A 204 21.22 -24.75 17.55
C ILE A 204 20.37 -25.67 18.44
N PHE A 205 19.06 -25.68 18.26
CA PHE A 205 18.19 -26.57 19.02
C PHE A 205 18.38 -28.06 18.67
N GLU A 206 18.59 -28.38 17.40
CA GLU A 206 18.88 -29.76 16.95
C GLU A 206 20.26 -30.22 17.43
N GLU A 207 21.23 -29.30 17.58
CA GLU A 207 22.52 -29.58 18.21
C GLU A 207 22.38 -29.84 19.72
N TYR A 208 21.55 -29.05 20.41
CA TYR A 208 21.30 -29.20 21.85
C TYR A 208 20.48 -30.46 22.19
N PHE A 209 19.57 -30.87 21.30
CA PHE A 209 18.76 -32.08 21.46
C PHE A 209 18.82 -32.94 20.19
N PRO A 210 19.91 -33.72 19.97
CA PRO A 210 20.10 -34.50 18.74
C PRO A 210 18.93 -35.43 18.41
N GLU A 211 18.23 -35.95 19.42
CA GLU A 211 17.09 -36.85 19.28
C GLU A 211 15.88 -36.20 18.56
N VAL A 212 15.79 -34.87 18.50
CA VAL A 212 14.66 -34.16 17.87
C VAL A 212 14.83 -34.00 16.37
N THR A 213 16.00 -34.32 15.82
CA THR A 213 16.36 -34.17 14.40
C THR A 213 15.40 -34.95 13.49
N PHE A 214 14.99 -36.15 13.91
CA PHE A 214 14.04 -37.00 13.19
C PHE A 214 12.58 -36.61 13.40
N GLY A 215 12.29 -35.72 14.36
CA GLY A 215 10.95 -35.23 14.60
C GLY A 215 10.76 -34.51 15.93
N TYR A 216 10.19 -33.31 15.87
CA TYR A 216 9.78 -32.52 17.04
C TYR A 216 8.52 -33.08 17.74
N GLY A 217 8.08 -34.28 17.40
CA GLY A 217 6.97 -34.99 18.05
C GLY A 217 7.32 -35.38 19.48
N ILE A 218 8.58 -35.77 19.72
CA ILE A 218 9.06 -36.23 21.03
C ILE A 218 8.91 -35.16 22.11
N ILE A 219 9.13 -33.88 21.77
CA ILE A 219 8.95 -32.75 22.70
C ILE A 219 7.50 -32.62 23.15
N ALA A 220 6.54 -32.76 22.23
CA ALA A 220 5.13 -32.62 22.60
C ALA A 220 4.62 -33.79 23.45
N SER A 221 5.30 -34.94 23.39
CA SER A 221 4.94 -36.15 24.11
C SER A 221 5.62 -36.21 25.49
N ASN A 222 6.88 -35.78 25.55
CA ASN A 222 7.76 -35.98 26.72
C ASN A 222 8.06 -34.68 27.49
N ALA A 223 7.47 -33.55 27.12
CA ALA A 223 7.60 -32.32 27.88
C ALA A 223 6.96 -32.44 29.27
N SER A 224 7.70 -32.02 30.30
CA SER A 224 7.25 -31.97 31.69
C SER A 224 6.17 -30.89 31.91
N TYR A 225 6.16 -29.85 31.09
CA TYR A 225 5.06 -28.89 30.98
C TYR A 225 4.67 -28.67 29.52
N LYS A 226 3.36 -28.60 29.24
CA LYS A 226 2.85 -28.26 27.90
C LYS A 226 1.61 -27.38 27.97
N ASP A 227 1.65 -26.23 27.33
CA ASP A 227 0.46 -25.43 27.03
C ASP A 227 0.31 -25.25 25.51
N LYS A 228 -0.72 -25.90 24.95
CA LYS A 228 -1.01 -25.87 23.52
C LYS A 228 -1.49 -24.50 23.04
N LYS A 229 -2.18 -23.71 23.88
CA LYS A 229 -2.68 -22.38 23.50
C LYS A 229 -1.54 -21.36 23.48
N LEU A 230 -0.72 -21.34 24.52
CA LEU A 230 0.45 -20.49 24.61
C LEU A 230 1.62 -20.99 23.75
N HIS A 231 1.53 -22.21 23.18
CA HIS A 231 2.61 -22.89 22.47
C HIS A 231 3.93 -22.93 23.27
N LEU A 232 3.81 -23.22 24.57
CA LEU A 232 4.91 -23.34 25.52
C LEU A 232 5.14 -24.80 25.89
N TYR A 233 6.40 -25.19 25.98
CA TYR A 233 6.82 -26.52 26.42
C TYR A 233 8.03 -26.39 27.34
N VAL A 234 8.11 -27.22 28.38
CA VAL A 234 9.35 -27.42 29.14
C VAL A 234 9.81 -28.84 28.88
N TYR A 235 10.98 -29.01 28.30
CA TYR A 235 11.55 -30.30 27.94
C TYR A 235 13.01 -30.33 28.39
N LYS A 236 13.40 -31.32 29.20
CA LYS A 236 14.75 -31.46 29.77
C LYS A 236 15.31 -30.12 30.29
N ASP A 237 14.60 -29.53 31.25
CA ASP A 237 14.94 -28.24 31.87
C ASP A 237 15.20 -27.10 30.88
N THR A 238 14.55 -27.14 29.73
CA THR A 238 14.61 -26.10 28.70
C THR A 238 13.20 -25.63 28.36
N LEU A 239 12.97 -24.32 28.49
CA LEU A 239 11.77 -23.66 28.02
C LEU A 239 11.82 -23.52 26.50
N ILE A 240 10.82 -24.05 25.81
CA ILE A 240 10.63 -23.95 24.37
C ILE A 240 9.37 -23.16 24.09
N VAL A 241 9.52 -22.10 23.30
CA VAL A 241 8.42 -21.28 22.81
C VAL A 241 8.29 -21.45 21.30
N ASN A 242 7.11 -21.89 20.85
CA ASN A 242 6.83 -22.09 19.43
C ASN A 242 5.58 -21.34 18.97
N GLN A 243 5.55 -20.00 19.14
CA GLN A 243 4.48 -19.13 18.64
C GLN A 243 4.87 -18.44 17.31
N LYS A 244 5.18 -17.13 17.35
CA LYS A 244 5.54 -16.30 16.18
C LYS A 244 7.02 -16.47 15.80
N SER A 245 7.84 -16.87 16.75
CA SER A 245 9.24 -17.22 16.56
C SER A 245 9.51 -18.50 17.33
N PHE A 246 10.47 -19.29 16.86
CA PHE A 246 10.94 -20.46 17.59
C PHE A 246 12.10 -20.03 18.49
N ILE A 247 11.94 -20.21 19.79
CA ILE A 247 12.92 -19.80 20.79
C ILE A 247 13.03 -20.90 21.83
N PHE A 248 14.24 -21.16 22.31
CA PHE A 248 14.46 -22.04 23.45
C PHE A 248 15.45 -21.41 24.43
N ILE A 249 15.28 -21.69 25.71
CA ILE A 249 16.06 -21.13 26.81
C ILE A 249 16.22 -22.21 27.89
N PRO A 250 17.44 -22.64 28.23
CA PRO A 250 17.68 -23.45 29.42
C PRO A 250 17.12 -22.73 30.66
N LEU A 251 16.44 -23.44 31.56
CA LEU A 251 15.81 -22.83 32.73
C LEU A 251 16.84 -22.11 33.62
N GLU A 252 18.07 -22.61 33.70
CA GLU A 252 19.18 -21.98 34.42
C GLU A 252 19.60 -20.61 33.85
N GLU A 253 19.37 -20.34 32.57
CA GLU A 253 19.64 -19.04 31.94
C GLU A 253 18.54 -18.00 32.22
N ILE A 254 17.43 -18.41 32.82
CA ILE A 254 16.29 -17.54 33.11
C ILE A 254 16.56 -16.80 34.42
N ALA A 255 16.86 -15.50 34.31
CA ALA A 255 17.09 -14.64 35.48
C ALA A 255 15.79 -14.13 36.09
N SER A 256 14.80 -13.79 35.25
CA SER A 256 13.48 -13.37 35.72
C SER A 256 12.41 -13.57 34.66
N ILE A 257 11.18 -13.73 35.12
CA ILE A 257 10.00 -13.80 34.26
C ILE A 257 9.05 -12.71 34.70
N ASN A 258 8.78 -11.79 33.79
CA ASN A 258 7.81 -10.73 34.00
C ASN A 258 6.61 -11.02 33.10
N TYR A 259 5.41 -10.81 33.58
CA TYR A 259 4.26 -10.70 32.69
C TYR A 259 3.65 -9.32 32.85
N THR A 260 3.24 -8.71 31.74
CA THR A 260 2.60 -7.41 31.71
C THR A 260 1.26 -7.56 31.03
N THR A 261 0.25 -6.93 31.59
CA THR A 261 -1.10 -6.90 31.01
C THR A 261 -1.41 -5.45 30.65
N TYR A 262 -1.78 -5.18 29.41
CA TYR A 262 -2.23 -3.84 29.04
C TYR A 262 -3.48 -3.91 28.18
N ILE A 263 -4.39 -2.97 28.42
CA ILE A 263 -5.66 -2.87 27.71
C ILE A 263 -5.47 -1.92 26.53
N ARG A 264 -5.62 -2.44 25.32
CA ARG A 264 -5.60 -1.65 24.09
C ARG A 264 -7.04 -1.43 23.61
N LYS A 265 -7.49 -0.16 23.56
CA LYS A 265 -8.73 0.19 22.86
C LYS A 265 -8.49 0.10 21.34
N VAL A 266 -9.31 -0.68 20.66
CA VAL A 266 -9.31 -0.83 19.20
C VAL A 266 -10.73 -0.56 18.69
N LYS A 267 -10.95 0.64 18.15
CA LYS A 267 -12.25 1.16 17.66
C LYS A 267 -13.40 0.85 18.64
N ASN A 268 -14.15 -0.23 18.42
CA ASN A 268 -15.35 -0.62 19.20
C ASN A 268 -15.07 -1.76 20.20
N SER A 269 -13.81 -2.07 20.50
CA SER A 269 -13.45 -3.19 21.37
C SER A 269 -12.27 -2.86 22.27
N THR A 270 -12.24 -3.44 23.46
CA THR A 270 -11.06 -3.50 24.33
C THR A 270 -10.38 -4.85 24.13
N VAL A 271 -9.08 -4.79 23.86
CA VAL A 271 -8.22 -5.96 23.69
C VAL A 271 -7.26 -5.98 24.86
N THR A 272 -7.39 -6.96 25.74
CA THR A 272 -6.39 -7.21 26.78
C THR A 272 -5.23 -7.97 26.15
N ILE A 273 -4.06 -7.33 26.12
CA ILE A 273 -2.84 -7.91 25.59
C ILE A 273 -1.99 -8.38 26.76
N PHE A 274 -1.61 -9.65 26.73
CA PHE A 274 -0.68 -10.23 27.68
C PHE A 274 0.68 -10.34 27.03
N GLN A 275 1.71 -9.87 27.73
CA GLN A 275 3.10 -9.95 27.33
C GLN A 275 3.91 -10.72 28.38
N LEU A 276 4.35 -11.93 28.07
CA LEU A 276 5.34 -12.65 28.89
C LEU A 276 6.74 -12.24 28.44
N SER A 277 7.53 -11.65 29.32
CA SER A 277 8.90 -11.22 29.10
C SER A 277 9.86 -12.12 29.90
N VAL A 278 10.59 -13.00 29.22
CA VAL A 278 11.64 -13.82 29.85
C VAL A 278 12.97 -13.10 29.71
N LYS A 279 13.58 -12.71 30.83
CA LYS A 279 14.89 -12.07 30.86
C LYS A 279 15.96 -13.13 31.07
N LYS A 280 16.84 -13.28 30.08
CA LYS A 280 18.05 -14.07 30.22
C LYS A 280 19.06 -13.36 31.12
N THR A 281 19.95 -14.12 31.76
CA THR A 281 21.09 -13.58 32.54
C THR A 281 21.93 -12.58 31.73
N ASN A 282 21.96 -12.73 30.40
CA ASN A 282 22.64 -11.82 29.46
C ASN A 282 21.79 -10.61 28.98
N ARG A 283 20.71 -10.25 29.68
CA ARG A 283 19.79 -9.11 29.39
C ARG A 283 18.93 -9.20 28.12
N GLN A 284 18.90 -10.34 27.42
CA GLN A 284 17.93 -10.53 26.33
C GLN A 284 16.51 -10.76 26.89
N THR A 285 15.52 -10.05 26.35
CA THR A 285 14.11 -10.19 26.75
C THR A 285 13.29 -10.80 25.62
N ILE A 286 12.58 -11.89 25.90
CA ILE A 286 11.69 -12.54 24.92
C ILE A 286 10.25 -12.23 25.31
N SER A 287 9.53 -11.52 24.44
CA SER A 287 8.14 -11.13 24.64
C SER A 287 7.16 -12.06 23.90
N LEU A 288 6.24 -12.67 24.63
CA LEU A 288 5.12 -13.44 24.08
C LEU A 288 3.86 -12.60 24.18
N VAL A 289 3.41 -12.06 23.04
CA VAL A 289 2.28 -11.14 22.97
C VAL A 289 1.06 -11.85 22.40
N GLU A 290 0.05 -12.06 23.23
CA GLU A 290 -1.20 -12.73 22.86
C GLU A 290 -2.44 -11.91 23.26
N ASN A 291 -3.44 -11.92 22.37
CA ASN A 291 -4.75 -11.31 22.62
C ASN A 291 -5.54 -12.26 23.51
N ALA A 292 -5.81 -11.85 24.74
CA ALA A 292 -6.39 -12.74 25.73
C ALA A 292 -7.77 -12.26 26.14
N ARG A 293 -8.79 -12.94 25.65
CA ARG A 293 -10.03 -13.01 26.41
C ARG A 293 -9.95 -14.00 27.58
N ASN A 294 -8.96 -14.91 27.68
CA ASN A 294 -8.90 -15.96 28.73
C ASN A 294 -7.50 -16.59 29.00
N LEU A 295 -6.39 -15.86 28.86
CA LEU A 295 -5.03 -16.44 29.01
C LEU A 295 -4.35 -16.20 30.36
N LYS A 296 -4.91 -15.34 31.23
CA LYS A 296 -4.33 -15.01 32.55
C LYS A 296 -4.03 -16.26 33.39
N LEU A 297 -5.02 -17.15 33.54
CA LEU A 297 -4.89 -18.39 34.31
C LEU A 297 -3.77 -19.29 33.77
N ARG A 298 -3.60 -19.39 32.45
CA ARG A 298 -2.55 -20.23 31.84
C ARG A 298 -1.15 -19.70 32.10
N VAL A 299 -1.00 -18.37 32.08
CA VAL A 299 0.28 -17.72 32.40
C VAL A 299 0.62 -17.90 33.88
N VAL A 300 -0.38 -17.78 34.77
CA VAL A 300 -0.20 -18.05 36.21
C VAL A 300 0.21 -19.49 36.45
N LEU A 301 -0.48 -20.47 35.86
CA LEU A 301 -0.14 -21.89 35.97
C LEU A 301 1.26 -22.20 35.42
N PHE A 302 1.65 -21.58 34.32
CA PHE A 302 2.99 -21.71 33.77
C PHE A 302 4.05 -21.14 34.71
N TYR A 303 3.78 -19.99 35.32
CA TYR A 303 4.69 -19.37 36.28
C TYR A 303 4.87 -20.23 37.54
N GLU A 304 3.76 -20.71 38.13
CA GLU A 304 3.78 -21.60 39.30
C GLU A 304 4.58 -22.88 39.03
N TYR A 305 4.43 -23.45 37.83
CA TYR A 305 5.24 -24.57 37.39
C TYR A 305 6.74 -24.22 37.40
N LEU A 306 7.12 -23.08 36.83
CA LEU A 306 8.52 -22.68 36.76
C LEU A 306 9.13 -22.36 38.13
N GLU A 307 8.38 -21.73 39.03
CA GLU A 307 8.82 -21.43 40.41
C GLU A 307 9.08 -22.72 41.20
N LYS A 308 8.20 -23.73 41.06
CA LYS A 308 8.37 -25.03 41.70
C LYS A 308 9.60 -25.80 41.18
N HIS A 309 9.92 -25.65 39.90
CA HIS A 309 10.95 -26.44 39.22
C HIS A 309 12.27 -25.67 39.00
N ASN A 310 12.34 -24.39 39.36
CA ASN A 310 13.57 -23.60 39.32
C ASN A 310 13.53 -22.46 40.35
N SER A 311 14.18 -22.69 41.50
CA SER A 311 14.18 -21.80 42.67
C SER A 311 14.88 -20.45 42.44
N LYS A 312 15.58 -20.25 41.32
CA LYS A 312 16.29 -19.01 40.99
C LYS A 312 15.41 -17.94 40.32
N ILE A 313 14.18 -18.28 39.95
CA ILE A 313 13.29 -17.36 39.21
C ILE A 313 12.67 -16.34 40.18
N ARG A 314 13.06 -15.07 40.05
CA ARG A 314 12.48 -13.97 40.85
C ARG A 314 11.12 -13.52 40.31
N ARG A 315 10.15 -13.33 41.22
CA ARG A 315 8.80 -12.81 40.93
C ARG A 315 8.82 -11.29 40.82
N ASN A 316 8.55 -10.76 39.63
CA ASN A 316 8.25 -9.34 39.44
C ASN A 316 6.87 -9.19 38.82
N MET A 317 5.89 -8.78 39.64
CA MET A 317 4.52 -8.52 39.20
C MET A 317 4.33 -7.02 39.07
N SER A 318 4.20 -6.53 37.83
CA SER A 318 3.75 -5.16 37.55
C SER A 318 2.29 -5.24 37.08
N ILE A 319 1.36 -4.75 37.90
CA ILE A 319 -0.06 -4.62 37.52
C ILE A 319 -0.21 -3.47 36.55
#